data_AF-A0A8T0CIF7-F1
#
_entry.id   AF-A0A8T0CIF7-F1
#
_cell.length_a   1.000
_cell.length_b   1.000
_cell.length_c   1.000
_cell.angle_alpha   90.00
_cell.angle_beta   90.00
_cell.angle_gamma   90.00
#
_symmetry.space_group_name_H-M   'P 1'
#
loop_
_entity.id
_entity.type
_entity.pdbx_description
1 polymer ?
#
loop_
_entity_poly.entity_id
_entity_poly.type
_entity_poly.pdbx_seq_one_letter_code
_entity_poly.pdbx_strand_id
1 'polypeptide(L)' 'MGVTTYTQEFTTPVAPSRMFMALIIDSHNLIPKIAPQGIKSIEFVEGDGGVGSIKVTNFAEG' A
#
# COMPACT_ATOMS: atom_id res chain seq x y z
N MET A 1 -25.78 -9.99 -8.80
CA MET A 1 -24.63 -9.09 -8.57
C MET A 1 -23.53 -9.48 -9.53
N GLY A 2 -22.93 -8.53 -10.24
CA GLY A 2 -21.84 -8.79 -11.19
C GLY A 2 -20.48 -8.52 -10.53
N VAL A 3 -19.48 -9.32 -10.88
CA VAL A 3 -18.09 -9.13 -10.45
C VAL A 3 -17.25 -8.89 -11.69
N THR A 4 -16.52 -7.77 -11.72
CA THR A 4 -15.55 -7.46 -12.78
C THR A 4 -14.15 -7.63 -12.20
N THR A 5 -13.30 -8.40 -12.87
CA THR A 5 -11.92 -8.67 -12.45
C THR A 5 -10.93 -8.02 -13.42
N TYR A 6 -9.89 -7.38 -12.90
CA TYR A 6 -8.78 -6.84 -13.68
C TYR A 6 -7.46 -7.41 -13.16
N THR A 7 -6.60 -7.87 -14.07
CA THR A 7 -5.30 -8.46 -13.75
C THR A 7 -4.20 -7.68 -14.47
N GLN A 8 -3.12 -7.37 -13.76
CA GLN A 8 -1.95 -6.68 -14.31
C GLN A 8 -0.67 -7.37 -13.84
N GLU A 9 0.29 -7.52 -14.76
CA GLU A 9 1.62 -8.06 -14.48
C GLU A 9 2.70 -7.12 -15.00
N PHE A 10 3.79 -6.98 -14.25
CA PHE A 10 4.97 -6.23 -14.66
C PHE A 10 6.23 -6.84 -14.03
N THR A 11 7.35 -6.79 -14.75
CA THR A 11 8.64 -7.30 -14.26
C THR A 11 9.39 -6.23 -13.47
N THR A 12 10.04 -6.60 -12.37
CA THR A 12 10.90 -5.72 -11.57
C THR A 12 12.23 -6.41 -11.28
N PRO A 13 13.37 -5.69 -11.28
CA PRO A 13 14.65 -6.26 -10.89
C PRO A 13 14.78 -6.50 -9.37
N VAL A 14 13.80 -6.04 -8.58
CA VAL A 14 13.82 -6.18 -7.11
C VAL A 14 13.30 -7.56 -6.70
N ALA A 15 14.01 -8.21 -5.77
CA ALA A 15 13.61 -9.50 -5.24
C ALA A 15 12.17 -9.49 -4.67
N PRO A 16 11.37 -10.57 -4.87
CA PRO A 16 9.97 -10.61 -4.45
C PRO A 16 9.74 -10.31 -2.96
N SER A 17 10.58 -10.86 -2.07
CA SER A 17 10.47 -10.66 -0.62
C SER A 17 10.61 -9.18 -0.23
N ARG A 18 11.54 -8.47 -0.87
CA ARG A 18 11.76 -7.04 -0.64
C ARG A 18 10.63 -6.20 -1.19
N MET A 19 10.09 -6.54 -2.36
CA MET A 19 8.92 -5.85 -2.91
C MET A 19 7.68 -6.01 -2.03
N PHE A 20 7.41 -7.23 -1.57
CA PHE A 20 6.28 -7.50 -0.69
C PHE A 20 6.40 -6.76 0.64
N MET A 21 7.59 -6.78 1.24
CA MET A 21 7.87 -6.01 2.46
C MET A 21 7.63 -4.51 2.26
N ALA A 22 8.14 -3.95 1.17
CA ALA A 22 8.05 -2.52 0.88
C ALA A 22 6.62 -2.05 0.54
N LEU A 23 5.91 -2.77 -0.33
CA LEU A 23 4.63 -2.32 -0.89
C LEU A 23 3.39 -2.82 -0.16
N ILE A 24 3.50 -3.84 0.68
CA ILE A 24 2.35 -4.44 1.39
C ILE A 24 2.49 -4.27 2.90
N ILE A 25 3.60 -4.76 3.47
CA ILE A 25 3.82 -4.76 4.93
C ILE A 25 4.13 -3.35 5.43
N ASP A 26 5.21 -2.75 4.93
CA ASP A 26 5.72 -1.43 5.34
C ASP A 26 5.21 -0.27 4.47
N SER A 27 4.17 -0.52 3.69
CA SER A 27 3.62 0.46 2.74
C SER A 27 3.18 1.76 3.42
N HIS A 28 2.70 1.66 4.65
CA HIS A 28 2.22 2.79 5.41
C HIS A 28 3.32 3.82 5.73
N ASN A 29 4.56 3.36 5.87
CA ASN A 29 5.73 4.22 6.07
C ASN A 29 6.41 4.62 4.75
N LEU A 30 6.45 3.71 3.79
CA LEU A 30 7.22 3.90 2.56
C LEU A 30 6.47 4.75 1.52
N ILE A 31 5.18 4.49 1.31
CA ILE A 31 4.41 5.13 0.23
C ILE A 31 4.31 6.67 0.40
N PRO A 32 4.04 7.22 1.60
CA PRO A 32 4.06 8.67 1.79
C PRO A 32 5.42 9.30 1.49
N LYS A 33 6.53 8.55 1.60
CA LYS A 33 7.87 9.04 1.26
C LYS A 33 8.17 8.98 -0.23
N ILE A 34 7.60 7.99 -0.94
CA ILE A 34 7.76 7.84 -2.39
C ILE A 34 6.93 8.87 -3.15
N ALA A 35 5.70 9.13 -2.68
CA ALA A 35 4.75 10.04 -3.33
C ALA A 35 4.15 11.06 -2.33
N PRO A 36 4.97 11.92 -1.70
CA PRO A 36 4.51 12.83 -0.64
C PRO A 36 3.47 13.84 -1.12
N GLN A 37 3.51 14.23 -2.39
CA GLN A 37 2.54 15.10 -3.04
C GLN A 37 1.16 14.45 -3.26
N GLY A 38 1.07 13.12 -3.22
CA GLY A 38 -0.19 12.39 -3.41
C GLY A 38 -0.74 11.82 -2.11
N ILE A 39 0.14 11.37 -1.22
CA ILE A 39 -0.23 10.64 0.00
C ILE A 39 0.41 11.33 1.20
N LYS A 40 -0.43 11.85 2.09
CA LYS A 40 -0.04 12.55 3.31
C LYS A 40 0.33 11.56 4.42
N SER A 41 -0.54 10.58 4.67
CA SER A 41 -0.27 9.53 5.66
C SER A 41 -1.07 8.27 5.35
N ILE A 42 -0.61 7.16 5.93
CA ILE A 42 -1.34 5.90 5.96
C ILE A 42 -1.24 5.39 7.39
N GLU A 43 -2.38 5.15 8.02
CA GLU A 43 -2.47 4.85 9.45
C GLU A 43 -3.29 3.59 9.67
N PHE A 44 -2.92 2.79 10.68
CA PHE A 44 -3.72 1.66 11.12
C PHE A 44 -4.81 2.15 12.07
N VAL A 45 -6.07 1.89 11.72
CA VAL A 45 -7.21 2.13 12.62
C VAL A 45 -7.61 0.88 13.39
N GLU A 46 -7.29 -0.29 12.86
CA GLU A 46 -7.48 -1.59 13.53
C GLU A 46 -6.36 -2.56 13.12
N GLY A 47 -5.88 -3.36 14.07
CA GLY A 47 -4.82 -4.33 13.85
C GLY A 47 -3.41 -3.75 13.86
N ASP A 48 -2.43 -4.62 13.61
CA ASP A 48 -0.99 -4.36 13.74
C ASP A 48 -0.21 -4.55 12.42
N GLY A 49 -0.92 -4.76 11.31
CA GLY A 49 -0.34 -5.11 10.02
C GLY A 49 -0.55 -6.56 9.60
N GLY A 50 -1.07 -7.41 10.49
CA GLY A 50 -1.50 -8.77 10.17
C GLY A 50 -2.82 -8.85 9.41
N VAL A 51 -3.27 -10.08 9.14
CA VAL A 51 -4.56 -10.37 8.51
C VAL A 51 -5.70 -9.76 9.32
N GLY A 52 -6.62 -9.07 8.65
CA GLY A 52 -7.75 -8.39 9.28
C GLY A 52 -7.48 -6.95 9.70
N SER A 53 -6.25 -6.44 9.54
CA SER A 53 -5.94 -5.04 9.82
C SER A 53 -6.64 -4.08 8.86
N ILE A 54 -7.04 -2.92 9.37
CA ILE A 54 -7.70 -1.86 8.60
C ILE A 54 -6.77 -0.64 8.58
N LYS A 55 -6.50 -0.14 7.37
CA LYS A 55 -5.68 1.05 7.12
C LYS A 55 -6.54 2.19 6.55
N VAL A 56 -6.27 3.41 6.99
CA VAL A 56 -6.80 4.64 6.40
C VAL A 56 -5.67 5.35 5.65
N THR A 57 -5.89 5.64 4.38
CA THR A 57 -4.97 6.40 3.54
C THR A 57 -5.48 7.82 3.39
N ASN A 58 -4.73 8.78 3.90
CA ASN A 58 -5.00 10.20 3.75
C ASN A 58 -4.23 10.74 2.54
N PHE A 59 -4.94 11.19 1.53
CA PHE A 59 -4.34 11.85 0.37
C PHE A 59 -3.91 13.28 0.75
N ALA A 60 -2.90 13.80 0.05
CA ALA A 60 -2.49 15.18 0.22
C ALA A 60 -3.60 16.14 -0.27
N GLU A 61 -3.72 17.29 0.39
CA GLU A 61 -4.56 18.38 -0.09
C GLU A 61 -3.91 19.02 -1.32
N GLY A 62 -4.71 19.35 -2.33
CA GLY A 62 -4.26 19.95 -3.58
C GLY A 62 -3.90 21.42 -3.43
#